data_AF-F9Q0U0-F1
#
_entry.id   AF-F9Q0U0-F1
#
_cell.length_a   1.000
_cell.length_b   1.000
_cell.length_c   1.000
_cell.angle_alpha   90.00
_cell.angle_beta   90.00
_cell.angle_gamma   90.00
#
_symmetry.space_group_name_H-M   'P 1'
#
loop_
_entity.id
_entity.type
_entity.pdbx_description
1 polymer ?
#
loop_
_entity_poly.entity_id
_entity_poly.type
_entity_poly.pdbx_seq_one_letter_code
_entity_poly.pdbx_strand_id
1 'polypeptide(L)'
;MSGEGNRIEALYKTSKETATVQLAVSDTTSWVSVSGSELEGGVTLSADNKNAKTTVSTKDSVTITLGVVKGVTVTVDNQTIDTSKLTTQTGTVTLTFTTD
;
A
#
# COMPACT_ATOMS: atom_id res chain seq x y z
N MET A 1 5.47 -7.57 -12.90
CA MET A 1 4.31 -7.52 -11.96
C MET A 1 3.16 -8.32 -12.56
N SER A 2 3.01 -9.56 -12.12
CA SER A 2 1.83 -10.40 -12.37
C SER A 2 0.87 -10.15 -11.21
N GLY A 3 -0.37 -9.79 -11.48
CA GLY A 3 -1.38 -9.56 -10.45
C GLY A 3 -2.73 -9.90 -11.05
N GLU A 4 -3.35 -10.97 -10.56
CA GLU A 4 -4.63 -11.47 -11.06
C GLU A 4 -5.76 -10.85 -10.21
N GLY A 5 -6.56 -9.98 -10.84
CA GLY A 5 -7.85 -9.46 -10.34
C GLY A 5 -7.79 -8.49 -9.14
N ASN A 6 -7.37 -8.98 -7.97
CA ASN A 6 -7.47 -8.28 -6.70
C ASN A 6 -6.17 -8.22 -5.89
N ARG A 7 -5.07 -8.76 -6.41
CA ARG A 7 -3.77 -8.72 -5.73
C ARG A 7 -2.68 -8.15 -6.63
N ILE A 8 -1.86 -7.27 -6.05
CA ILE A 8 -0.62 -6.78 -6.64
C ILE A 8 0.54 -7.29 -5.81
N GLU A 9 1.59 -7.72 -6.48
CA GLU A 9 2.86 -8.08 -5.86
C GLU A 9 3.92 -7.09 -6.34
N ALA A 10 4.47 -6.33 -5.39
CA ALA A 10 5.53 -5.37 -5.63
C ALA A 10 6.80 -5.85 -4.92
N LEU A 11 7.86 -5.99 -5.70
CA LEU A 11 9.18 -6.32 -5.19
C LEU A 11 9.96 -5.02 -5.01
N TYR A 12 10.50 -4.83 -3.81
CA TYR A 12 11.16 -3.60 -3.43
C TYR A 12 12.59 -3.88 -2.99
N LYS A 13 13.55 -3.39 -3.77
CA LYS A 13 14.96 -3.50 -3.45
C LYS A 13 15.37 -2.36 -2.54
N THR A 14 15.81 -2.67 -1.32
CA THR A 14 16.26 -1.66 -0.37
C THR A 14 17.26 -2.25 0.60
N SER A 15 18.30 -1.47 0.92
CA SER A 15 19.27 -1.78 1.98
C SER A 15 18.85 -1.18 3.33
N LYS A 16 17.74 -0.44 3.37
CA LYS A 16 17.19 0.13 4.61
C LYS A 16 16.44 -0.96 5.39
N GLU A 17 16.56 -0.92 6.71
CA GLU A 17 15.79 -1.80 7.61
C GLU A 17 14.30 -1.45 7.68
N THR A 18 13.93 -0.25 7.23
CA THR A 18 12.53 0.21 7.20
C THR A 18 12.20 0.88 5.88
N ALA A 19 10.93 0.79 5.49
CA ALA A 19 10.38 1.45 4.31
C ALA A 19 9.23 2.37 4.74
N THR A 20 9.13 3.52 4.09
CA THR A 20 8.03 4.44 4.32
C THR A 20 6.91 4.11 3.34
N VAL A 21 5.72 3.80 3.83
CA VAL A 21 4.53 3.60 3.01
C VAL A 21 3.61 4.80 3.18
N GLN A 22 3.21 5.39 2.07
CA GLN A 22 2.33 6.54 2.01
C GLN A 22 1.16 6.20 1.09
N LEU A 23 -0.05 6.41 1.59
CA LEU A 23 -1.28 6.18 0.87
C LEU A 23 -2.02 7.50 0.74
N ALA A 24 -2.59 7.76 -0.42
CA ALA A 24 -3.36 8.97 -0.68
C ALA A 24 -4.63 8.68 -1.46
N VAL A 25 -5.69 9.43 -1.18
CA VAL A 25 -6.96 9.44 -1.91
C VAL A 25 -7.21 10.81 -2.54
N SER A 26 -7.78 10.83 -3.74
CA SER A 26 -8.12 12.10 -4.41
C SER A 26 -9.48 12.63 -3.95
N ASP A 27 -10.57 11.97 -4.36
CA ASP A 27 -11.96 12.43 -4.15
C ASP A 27 -12.88 11.27 -3.73
N THR A 28 -12.29 10.27 -3.07
CA THR A 28 -12.99 9.07 -2.62
C THR A 28 -12.73 8.84 -1.14
N THR A 29 -13.57 8.00 -0.54
CA THR A 29 -13.28 7.43 0.77
C THR A 29 -12.77 6.03 0.58
N SER A 30 -11.60 5.72 1.14
CA SER A 30 -11.00 4.40 1.08
C SER A 30 -10.47 3.98 2.43
N TRP A 31 -10.86 2.79 2.87
CA TRP A 31 -10.23 2.15 4.01
C TRP A 31 -8.92 1.49 3.56
N VAL A 32 -7.85 1.71 4.30
CA VAL A 32 -6.55 1.12 4.01
C VAL A 32 -5.93 0.55 5.27
N SER A 33 -5.32 -0.63 5.18
CA SER A 33 -4.59 -1.26 6.28
C SER A 33 -3.21 -1.68 5.80
N VAL A 34 -2.21 -1.51 6.65
CA VAL A 34 -0.81 -1.86 6.36
C VAL A 34 -0.27 -2.70 7.50
N SER A 35 -0.09 -4.00 7.26
CA SER A 35 0.44 -4.94 8.26
C SER A 35 1.87 -4.58 8.69
N GLY A 36 2.20 -4.86 9.95
CA GLY A 36 3.52 -4.56 10.51
C GLY A 36 3.80 -3.06 10.65
N SER A 37 2.74 -2.26 10.82
CA SER A 37 2.83 -0.81 10.94
C SER A 37 1.71 -0.25 11.83
N GLU A 38 1.76 1.05 12.13
CA GLU A 38 0.72 1.74 12.91
C GLU A 38 -0.66 1.70 12.23
N LEU A 39 -0.71 1.47 10.92
CA LEU A 39 -1.95 1.35 10.14
C LEU A 39 -2.45 -0.09 10.01
N GLU A 40 -1.90 -1.04 10.78
CA GLU A 40 -2.35 -2.45 10.73
C GLU A 40 -3.83 -2.59 11.11
N GLY A 41 -4.29 -1.81 12.10
CA GLY A 41 -5.71 -1.74 12.48
C GLY A 41 -6.61 -1.10 11.43
N GLY A 42 -6.02 -0.52 10.38
CA GLY A 42 -6.68 0.16 9.29
C GLY A 42 -7.07 1.60 9.60
N VAL A 43 -7.07 2.42 8.57
CA VAL A 43 -7.46 3.83 8.60
C VAL A 43 -8.36 4.13 7.42
N THR A 44 -9.38 4.94 7.66
CA THR A 44 -10.25 5.45 6.59
C THR A 44 -9.70 6.77 6.09
N LEU A 45 -9.22 6.76 4.86
CA LEU A 45 -8.85 7.97 4.12
C LEU A 45 -10.09 8.58 3.47
N SER A 46 -10.22 9.90 3.54
CA SER A 46 -11.37 10.66 3.05
C SER A 46 -10.95 12.06 2.60
N ALA A 47 -11.89 12.90 2.19
CA ALA A 47 -11.58 14.27 1.75
C ALA A 47 -10.93 15.13 2.86
N ASP A 48 -11.25 14.88 4.12
CA ASP A 48 -10.67 15.56 5.29
C ASP A 48 -9.26 15.02 5.63
N ASN A 49 -9.05 13.72 5.46
CA ASN A 49 -7.77 13.07 5.66
C ASN A 49 -7.37 12.28 4.42
N LYS A 50 -6.89 13.03 3.41
CA LYS A 50 -6.61 12.47 2.09
C LYS A 50 -5.37 11.59 2.06
N ASN A 51 -4.55 11.55 3.10
CA ASN A 51 -3.29 10.83 3.08
C ASN A 51 -2.96 10.20 4.43
N ALA A 52 -2.44 8.98 4.39
CA ALA A 52 -1.86 8.30 5.54
C ALA A 52 -0.42 7.95 5.24
N LYS A 53 0.42 8.02 6.26
CA LYS A 53 1.83 7.67 6.17
C LYS A 53 2.16 6.78 7.34
N THR A 54 2.93 5.74 7.06
CA THR A 54 3.38 4.77 8.06
C THR A 54 4.76 4.25 7.69
N THR A 55 5.44 3.68 8.66
CA THR A 55 6.74 3.04 8.47
C THR A 55 6.60 1.55 8.77
N VAL A 56 7.16 0.73 7.89
CA VAL A 56 7.13 -0.73 7.99
C VAL A 56 8.55 -1.28 8.06
N SER A 57 8.71 -2.42 8.72
CA SER A 57 9.98 -3.15 8.71
C SER A 57 10.16 -3.87 7.38
N THR A 58 11.35 -3.78 6.79
CA THR A 58 11.70 -4.51 5.56
C THR A 58 12.18 -5.93 5.82
N LYS A 59 12.20 -6.34 7.09
CA LYS A 59 12.57 -7.69 7.54
C LYS A 59 11.56 -8.74 7.07
N ASP A 60 10.30 -8.36 6.99
CA ASP A 60 9.18 -9.23 6.65
C ASP A 60 8.38 -8.66 5.48
N SER A 61 7.59 -9.53 4.84
CA SER A 61 6.68 -9.10 3.78
C SER A 61 5.54 -8.28 4.38
N VAL A 62 5.20 -7.17 3.75
CA VAL A 62 4.13 -6.28 4.22
C VAL A 62 2.92 -6.46 3.33
N THR A 63 1.76 -6.69 3.93
CA THR A 63 0.50 -6.74 3.19
C THR A 63 -0.27 -5.45 3.42
N ILE A 64 -0.62 -4.79 2.32
CA ILE A 64 -1.46 -3.60 2.31
C ILE A 64 -2.83 -4.02 1.80
N THR A 65 -3.86 -3.82 2.60
CA THR A 65 -5.25 -4.07 2.18
C THR A 65 -5.91 -2.75 1.84
N LEU A 66 -6.51 -2.68 0.66
CA LEU A 66 -7.21 -1.53 0.11
C LEU A 66 -8.69 -1.89 0.01
N GLY A 67 -9.54 -1.21 0.79
CA GLY A 67 -10.98 -1.39 0.76
C GLY A 67 -11.62 -0.81 -0.50
N VAL A 68 -11.14 0.35 -0.95
CA VAL A 68 -11.54 0.97 -2.22
C VAL A 68 -10.30 1.29 -3.02
N VAL A 69 -10.01 0.54 -4.07
CA VAL A 69 -8.77 0.75 -4.87
C VAL A 69 -8.88 1.97 -5.79
N LYS A 70 -10.10 2.33 -6.17
CA LYS A 70 -10.38 3.37 -7.16
C LYS A 70 -10.06 4.75 -6.58
N GLY A 71 -9.02 5.40 -7.10
CA GLY A 71 -8.58 6.72 -6.64
C GLY A 71 -7.65 6.69 -5.42
N VAL A 72 -7.14 5.50 -5.04
CA VAL A 72 -6.05 5.37 -4.06
C VAL A 72 -4.72 5.27 -4.80
N THR A 73 -3.78 6.10 -4.37
CA THR A 73 -2.37 6.03 -4.75
C THR A 73 -1.60 5.43 -3.59
N VAL A 74 -0.82 4.38 -3.86
CA VAL A 74 0.10 3.78 -2.88
C VAL A 74 1.51 4.12 -3.31
N THR A 75 2.29 4.67 -2.38
CA THR A 75 3.68 5.03 -2.60
C THR A 75 4.50 4.38 -1.50
N VAL A 76 5.53 3.65 -1.88
CA VAL A 76 6.50 3.05 -0.95
C VAL A 76 7.83 3.73 -1.23
N ASP A 77 8.58 4.19 -0.23
CA ASP A 77 9.89 4.87 -0.34
C ASP A 77 10.01 5.81 -1.57
N ASN A 78 8.97 6.63 -1.81
CA ASN A 78 8.88 7.56 -2.94
C ASN A 78 8.69 6.94 -4.35
N GLN A 79 8.45 5.63 -4.46
CA GLN A 79 8.00 4.95 -5.66
C GLN A 79 6.50 4.65 -5.60
N THR A 80 5.76 5.12 -6.61
CA THR A 80 4.33 4.86 -6.73
C THR A 80 4.09 3.46 -7.28
N ILE A 81 3.19 2.72 -6.63
CA ILE A 81 2.70 1.42 -7.06
C ILE A 81 1.53 1.64 -8.02
N ASP A 82 1.62 1.02 -9.19
CA ASP A 82 0.54 0.99 -10.17
C ASP A 82 -0.59 0.08 -9.66
N THR A 83 -1.59 0.67 -9.02
CA THR A 83 -2.81 -0.01 -8.55
C THR A 83 -3.83 -0.26 -9.66
N SER A 84 -3.55 0.20 -10.88
CA SER A 84 -4.41 0.06 -12.07
C SER A 84 -4.74 -1.39 -12.42
N LYS A 85 -3.91 -2.34 -11.95
CA LYS A 85 -4.15 -3.78 -12.13
C LYS A 85 -5.26 -4.35 -11.24
N LEU A 86 -5.66 -3.63 -10.19
CA LEU A 86 -6.77 -4.03 -9.32
C LEU A 86 -8.08 -3.65 -10.02
N THR A 87 -8.77 -4.64 -10.56
CA THR A 87 -10.06 -4.44 -11.25
C THR A 87 -11.26 -4.61 -10.32
N THR A 88 -11.00 -5.04 -9.09
CA THR A 88 -12.00 -5.31 -8.04
C THR A 88 -12.19 -4.09 -7.15
N GLN A 89 -13.29 -4.05 -6.38
CA GLN A 89 -13.55 -2.95 -5.46
C GLN A 89 -12.47 -2.87 -4.36
N THR A 90 -12.13 -4.03 -3.79
CA THR A 90 -11.10 -4.21 -2.76
C THR A 90 -9.88 -4.88 -3.37
N GLY A 91 -8.67 -4.50 -2.98
CA GLY A 91 -7.46 -5.16 -3.42
C GLY A 91 -6.41 -5.29 -2.33
N THR A 92 -5.45 -6.18 -2.54
CA THR A 92 -4.31 -6.38 -1.66
C THR A 92 -3.02 -6.11 -2.41
N VAL A 93 -2.08 -5.44 -1.76
CA VAL A 93 -0.75 -5.18 -2.29
C VAL A 93 0.24 -5.84 -1.33
N THR A 94 0.90 -6.89 -1.81
CA THR A 94 1.99 -7.54 -1.08
C THR A 94 3.31 -6.89 -1.47
N LEU A 95 3.99 -6.33 -0.48
CA LEU A 95 5.32 -5.78 -0.61
C LEU A 95 6.33 -6.82 -0.13
N THR A 96 7.20 -7.23 -1.02
CA THR A 96 8.32 -8.11 -0.70
C THR A 96 9.59 -7.29 -0.78
N PHE A 97 10.29 -7.16 0.34
CA PHE A 97 11.56 -6.47 0.40
C PHE A 97 12.69 -7.46 0.16
N THR A 98 13.65 -7.07 -0.67
CA THR A 98 14.86 -7.86 -0.94
C THR A 98 16.08 -6.98 -0.78
N THR A 99 17.08 -7.47 -0.07
CA THR A 99 18.43 -6.93 -0.12
C THR A 99 19.08 -7.25 -1.47
N ASP A 100 19.83 -6.30 -2.02
CA ASP A 100 20.64 -6.51 -3.21
C ASP A 100 21.81 -7.48 -2.95
#